data_AF-A0A1W9V174-F1
#
_entry.id   AF-A0A1W9V174-F1
#
_cell.length_a   1.000
_cell.length_b   1.000
_cell.length_c   1.000
_cell.angle_alpha   90.00
_cell.angle_beta   90.00
_cell.angle_gamma   90.00
#
_symmetry.space_group_name_H-M   'P 1'
#
loop_
_entity.id
_entity.type
_entity.pdbx_description
1 polymer ?
#
loop_
_entity_poly.entity_id
_entity_poly.type
_entity_poly.pdbx_seq_one_letter_code
_entity_poly.pdbx_strand_id
1 'polypeptide(L)' 'MSNYLRYASPNEAALDFINEEDRNNAGMYPPEDVVAKMFFFADVGTADQFYQDAWDDIIANHGQ' A
#
# COMPACT_ATOMS: atom_id res chain seq x y z
N MET A 1 4.39 16.45 5.28
CA MET A 1 5.01 15.22 4.73
C MET A 1 4.34 14.81 3.42
N SER A 2 3.02 14.62 3.37
CA SER A 2 2.28 14.26 2.15
C SER A 2 2.51 15.20 0.96
N ASN A 3 2.52 16.51 1.18
CA ASN A 3 2.78 17.50 0.10
C ASN A 3 4.16 17.34 -0.58
N TYR A 4 5.12 16.70 0.09
CA TYR A 4 6.48 16.46 -0.43
C TYR A 4 6.65 15.03 -0.95
N LEU A 5 6.28 14.02 -0.13
CA LEU A 5 6.47 12.61 -0.47
C LEU A 5 5.37 12.02 -1.36
N ARG A 6 4.23 12.72 -1.49
CA ARG A 6 3.05 12.27 -2.25
C ARG A 6 2.52 10.90 -1.80
N TYR A 7 2.57 10.66 -0.49
CA TYR A 7 1.88 9.54 0.19
C TYR A 7 0.71 10.06 1.02
N ALA A 8 -0.38 9.28 1.03
CA ALA A 8 -1.58 9.58 1.82
C ALA A 8 -1.25 9.66 3.32
N SER A 9 -1.85 10.62 4.02
CA SER A 9 -1.68 10.73 5.47
C SER A 9 -2.80 9.99 6.19
N PRO A 10 -2.48 9.17 7.21
CA PRO A 10 -3.51 8.59 8.08
C PRO A 10 -3.98 9.60 9.15
N ASN A 11 -3.35 10.77 9.28
CA ASN A 11 -3.75 11.80 10.24
C ASN A 11 -4.89 12.64 9.67
N GLU A 12 -6.11 12.42 10.17
CA GLU A 12 -7.31 13.14 9.75
C GLU A 12 -7.17 14.67 9.89
N ALA A 13 -6.58 15.15 10.99
CA ALA A 13 -6.38 16.59 11.20
C ALA A 13 -5.40 17.22 10.20
N ALA A 14 -4.56 16.42 9.55
CA ALA A 14 -3.64 16.91 8.52
C ALA A 14 -4.31 17.09 7.16
N LEU A 15 -5.46 16.44 6.91
CA LEU A 15 -6.11 16.43 5.60
C LEU A 15 -6.35 17.85 5.10
N ASP A 16 -6.80 18.75 5.98
CA ASP A 16 -7.08 20.16 5.65
C ASP A 16 -5.88 20.98 5.19
N PHE A 17 -4.66 20.52 5.48
CA PHE A 17 -3.42 21.19 5.12
C PHE A 17 -2.72 20.55 3.90
N ILE A 18 -3.31 19.50 3.33
CA ILE A 18 -2.81 18.84 2.13
C ILE A 18 -3.20 19.67 0.91
N ASN A 19 -2.26 19.81 -0.03
CA ASN A 19 -2.48 20.47 -1.31
C ASN A 19 -3.74 19.90 -1.99
N GLU A 20 -4.57 20.75 -2.58
CA GLU A 20 -5.84 20.34 -3.17
C GLU A 20 -5.67 19.27 -4.27
N GLU A 21 -4.64 19.41 -5.10
CA GLU A 21 -4.27 18.42 -6.12
C GLU A 21 -3.98 17.03 -5.52
N ASP A 22 -3.29 16.98 -4.38
CA ASP A 22 -2.97 15.73 -3.68
C ASP A 22 -4.18 15.14 -2.96
N ARG A 23 -5.01 16.00 -2.36
CA ARG A 23 -6.24 15.56 -1.67
C ARG A 23 -7.24 14.93 -2.64
N ASN A 24 -7.29 15.44 -3.87
CA ASN A 24 -8.19 14.95 -4.92
C ASN A 24 -7.57 13.85 -5.80
N ASN A 25 -6.35 13.41 -5.51
CA ASN A 25 -5.69 12.34 -6.25
C ASN A 25 -6.22 10.97 -5.81
N ALA A 26 -7.02 10.31 -6.66
CA ALA A 26 -7.60 8.99 -6.39
C ALA A 26 -6.56 7.87 -6.22
N GLY A 27 -5.31 8.05 -6.65
CA GLY A 27 -4.23 7.11 -6.36
C GLY A 27 -3.72 7.21 -4.91
N MET A 28 -3.92 8.36 -4.26
CA MET A 28 -3.58 8.59 -2.84
C MET A 28 -4.79 8.39 -1.94
N TYR A 29 -5.94 8.96 -2.32
CA TYR A 29 -7.21 8.86 -1.60
C TYR A 29 -8.24 8.19 -2.51
N PRO A 30 -8.18 6.87 -2.67
CA PRO A 30 -9.08 6.13 -3.54
C PRO A 30 -10.55 6.24 -3.11
N PRO A 31 -11.49 6.20 -4.06
CA PRO A 31 -12.92 6.17 -3.75
C PRO A 31 -13.30 4.87 -3.02
N GLU A 32 -14.44 4.90 -2.32
CA GLU A 32 -14.88 3.79 -1.45
C GLU A 32 -15.03 2.45 -2.21
N ASP A 33 -15.46 2.47 -3.47
CA ASP A 33 -15.62 1.26 -4.29
C ASP A 33 -14.28 0.59 -4.66
N VAL A 34 -13.20 1.37 -4.68
CA VAL A 34 -11.83 0.87 -4.85
C VAL A 34 -11.29 0.38 -3.52
N VAL A 35 -11.47 1.14 -2.44
CA VAL A 35 -11.08 0.73 -1.07
C VAL A 35 -11.70 -0.61 -0.70
N ALA A 36 -12.97 -0.85 -1.05
CA ALA A 36 -13.69 -2.09 -0.77
C ALA A 36 -13.07 -3.34 -1.44
N LYS A 37 -12.24 -3.18 -2.48
CA LYS A 37 -11.55 -4.28 -3.18
C LYS A 37 -10.14 -4.51 -2.67
N MET A 38 -9.61 -3.60 -1.85
CA MET A 38 -8.28 -3.72 -1.27
C MET A 38 -8.30 -4.68 -0.10
N PHE A 39 -7.15 -5.27 0.20
CA PHE A 39 -6.96 -6.12 1.37
C PHE A 39 -5.66 -5.75 2.06
N PHE A 40 -5.65 -5.91 3.38
CA PHE A 40 -4.42 -5.88 4.16
C PHE A 40 -3.85 -7.29 4.23
N PHE A 41 -2.52 -7.41 4.20
CA PHE A 41 -1.87 -8.65 4.57
C PHE A 41 -2.15 -8.94 6.04
N ALA A 42 -2.57 -10.18 6.32
CA ALA A 42 -2.72 -10.69 7.67
C ALA A 42 -1.49 -11.52 8.04
N ASP A 43 -1.19 -11.59 9.33
CA ASP A 43 -0.20 -12.54 9.84
C ASP A 43 -0.71 -13.98 9.61
N VAL A 44 0.09 -14.78 8.92
CA VAL A 44 -0.20 -16.18 8.58
C VAL A 44 0.58 -17.18 9.43
N GLY A 45 1.37 -16.70 10.40
CA GLY A 45 2.16 -17.52 11.31
C GLY A 45 3.14 -18.43 10.57
N THR A 46 3.10 -19.73 10.87
CA THR A 46 4.07 -20.69 10.31
C THR A 46 3.97 -20.86 8.79
N ALA A 47 2.87 -20.44 8.17
CA ALA A 47 2.73 -20.49 6.73
C ALA A 47 3.61 -19.46 5.99
N ASP A 48 4.14 -18.45 6.69
CA ASP A 48 5.03 -17.44 6.10
C ASP A 48 6.26 -18.10 5.43
N GLN A 49 6.79 -19.18 6.02
CA GLN A 49 7.91 -19.93 5.45
C GLN A 49 7.60 -20.50 4.06
N PHE A 50 6.37 -20.97 3.82
CA PHE A 50 6.00 -21.50 2.50
C PHE A 50 5.97 -20.40 1.43
N TYR A 51 5.59 -19.18 1.79
CA TYR A 51 5.65 -18.04 0.87
C TYR A 51 7.11 -17.64 0.58
N GLN A 52 7.98 -17.65 1.59
CA GLN A 52 9.40 -17.35 1.42
C GLN A 52 10.10 -18.38 0.53
N ASP A 53 9.93 -19.68 0.80
CA ASP A 53 10.54 -20.75 0.02
C ASP A 53 10.12 -20.66 -1.47
N ALA A 54 8.83 -20.44 -1.73
CA ALA A 54 8.32 -20.26 -3.09
C ALA A 54 8.88 -19.00 -3.77
N TRP A 55 9.09 -17.92 -3.03
CA TRP A 55 9.67 -16.69 -3.55
C TRP A 55 11.16 -16.84 -3.88
N ASP A 56 11.93 -17.48 -3.00
CA ASP A 56 13.34 -17.77 -3.21
C ASP A 56 13.55 -18.64 -4.46
N ASP A 57 12.70 -19.66 -4.65
CA ASP A 57 12.70 -20.48 -5.87
C ASP A 57 12.44 -19.65 -7.13
N ILE A 58 11.50 -18.69 -7.08
CA ILE A 58 11.23 -17.79 -8.21
C ILE A 58 12.46 -16.93 -8.50
N ILE A 59 13.07 -16.32 -7.50
CA ILE A 59 14.25 -15.46 -7.68
C ILE A 59 15.45 -16.26 -8.18
N ALA A 60 15.69 -17.47 -7.66
CA ALA A 60 16.80 -18.31 -8.08
C ALA A 60 16.69 -18.81 -9.53
N ASN A 61 15.47 -19.03 -10.03
CA ASN A 61 15.23 -19.61 -11.36
C ASN A 61 14.77 -18.59 -12.42
N HIS A 62 14.29 -17.42 -12.01
CA HIS A 62 13.77 -16.37 -12.90
C HIS A 62 14.34 -14.97 -12.65
N GLY A 63 15.28 -14.81 -11.72
CA GLY A 63 16.07 -13.59 -11.59
C GLY A 63 17.08 -13.46 -12.72
N GLN A 64 16.93 -12.46 -13.58
CA GLN A 64 18.02 -11.96 -14.43
C GLN A 64 18.94 -11.05 -13.63
#